data_AF-A0A4W5JDP8-F1
#
_entry.id   AF-A0A4W5JDP8-F1
#
_cell.length_a   1.000
_cell.length_b   1.000
_cell.length_c   1.000
_cell.angle_alpha   90.00
_cell.angle_beta   90.00
_cell.angle_gamma   90.00
#
_symmetry.space_group_name_H-M   'P 1'
#
loop_
_entity.id
_entity.type
_entity.pdbx_description
1 polymer ?
#
loop_
_entity_poly.entity_id
_entity_poly.type
_entity_poly.pdbx_seq_one_letter_code
_entity_poly.pdbx_strand_id
1 'polypeptide(L)'
;RLTTRLFYAGKVILCIDFIIFCLRLMAIFIISKTLGPKIIIVRRMMLDMFFFMFLLSIWVVAYGVAKQGILIHNEDRLDWIIRGVIYEPYLIIFGNMPSNIDNALFDIKACSVNGTEPQKPKCPIINEDKMPAFPEWLTIILLCVYLLFANILLLNLLIAIFNYTFQEVQDNTDTIWKFQRYELIKEYHSRPAAPPPLILLSHIFLFIRRIVLQRPPNSYRAFSESLNI
;
A
#
# COMPACT_ATOMS: atom_id res chain seq x y z
N ARG A 1 0.05 -35.94 -7.83
CA ARG A 1 0.21 -35.11 -6.60
C ARG A 1 0.99 -33.81 -6.84
N LEU A 2 1.96 -33.75 -7.77
CA LEU A 2 2.67 -32.49 -8.12
C LEU A 2 1.75 -31.43 -8.79
N THR A 3 0.77 -31.86 -9.58
CA THR A 3 -0.16 -30.98 -10.32
C THR A 3 -1.05 -30.13 -9.44
N THR A 4 -1.47 -30.62 -8.27
CA THR A 4 -2.41 -29.92 -7.39
C THR A 4 -1.77 -28.72 -6.67
N ARG A 5 -0.49 -28.82 -6.23
CA ARG A 5 0.24 -27.68 -5.66
C ARG A 5 0.52 -26.61 -6.71
N LEU A 6 0.88 -27.02 -7.93
CA LEU A 6 1.14 -26.11 -9.03
C LEU A 6 -0.13 -25.34 -9.45
N PHE A 7 -1.29 -25.98 -9.41
CA PHE A 7 -2.58 -25.36 -9.70
C PHE A 7 -2.94 -24.26 -8.69
N TYR A 8 -2.73 -24.50 -7.39
CA TYR A 8 -2.98 -23.49 -6.37
C TYR A 8 -2.03 -22.30 -6.49
N ALA A 9 -0.73 -22.56 -6.68
CA ALA A 9 0.26 -21.51 -6.88
C ALA A 9 -0.06 -20.66 -8.13
N GLY A 10 -0.43 -21.31 -9.24
CA GLY A 10 -0.86 -20.62 -10.46
C GLY A 10 -2.09 -19.74 -10.25
N LYS A 11 -3.08 -20.22 -9.48
CA LYS A 11 -4.25 -19.40 -9.10
C LYS A 11 -3.85 -18.17 -8.30
N VAL A 12 -2.96 -18.30 -7.31
CA VAL A 12 -2.47 -17.16 -6.51
C VAL A 12 -1.77 -16.13 -7.40
N ILE A 13 -0.89 -16.58 -8.31
CA ILE A 13 -0.20 -15.69 -9.25
C ILE A 13 -1.21 -14.94 -10.13
N LEU A 14 -2.17 -15.64 -10.73
CA LEU A 14 -3.21 -15.02 -11.56
C LEU A 14 -4.05 -13.99 -10.78
N CYS A 15 -4.35 -14.23 -9.51
CA CYS A 15 -5.04 -13.26 -8.66
C CYS A 15 -4.19 -12.00 -8.40
N ILE A 16 -2.88 -12.15 -8.17
CA ILE A 16 -1.97 -11.01 -8.01
C ILE A 16 -1.82 -10.24 -9.33
N ASP A 17 -1.69 -10.95 -10.46
CA ASP A 17 -1.62 -10.34 -11.79
C ASP A 17 -2.88 -9.53 -12.11
N PHE A 18 -4.06 -10.03 -11.74
CA PHE A 18 -5.32 -9.30 -11.91
C PHE A 18 -5.32 -7.97 -11.15
N ILE A 19 -4.76 -7.92 -9.94
CA ILE A 19 -4.61 -6.66 -9.17
C ILE A 19 -3.70 -5.69 -9.93
N ILE A 20 -2.58 -6.17 -10.47
CA ILE A 20 -1.64 -5.36 -11.27
C ILE A 20 -2.32 -4.83 -12.55
N PHE A 21 -3.10 -5.66 -13.24
CA PHE A 21 -3.88 -5.23 -14.41
C PHE A 21 -4.91 -4.16 -14.04
N CYS A 22 -5.60 -4.30 -12.90
CA CYS A 22 -6.52 -3.28 -12.40
C CYS A 22 -5.80 -1.96 -12.08
N LEU A 23 -4.62 -2.01 -11.44
CA LEU A 23 -3.79 -0.83 -11.19
C LEU A 23 -3.35 -0.17 -12.51
N ARG A 24 -3.03 -0.97 -13.53
CA ARG A 24 -2.70 -0.45 -14.87
C ARG A 24 -3.89 0.26 -15.54
N LEU A 25 -5.13 -0.14 -15.27
CA LEU A 25 -6.31 0.60 -15.75
C LEU A 25 -6.36 2.03 -15.19
N MET A 26 -5.93 2.25 -13.94
CA MET A 26 -5.83 3.61 -13.39
C MET A 26 -4.90 4.50 -14.23
N ALA A 27 -3.81 3.94 -14.77
CA ALA A 27 -2.91 4.67 -15.67
C ALA A 27 -3.59 5.07 -17.00
N ILE A 28 -4.56 4.29 -17.48
CA ILE A 28 -5.37 4.67 -18.65
C ILE A 28 -6.35 5.79 -18.28
N PHE A 29 -6.92 5.78 -17.07
CA PHE A 29 -7.79 6.85 -16.60
C PHE A 29 -7.07 8.19 -16.40
N ILE A 30 -5.73 8.24 -16.44
CA ILE A 30 -4.97 9.50 -16.43
C ILE A 30 -5.35 10.42 -17.62
N ILE A 31 -5.86 9.84 -18.71
CA ILE A 31 -6.31 10.57 -19.90
C ILE A 31 -7.52 11.47 -19.60
N SER A 32 -8.36 11.06 -18.65
CA SER A 32 -9.60 11.77 -18.31
C SER A 32 -9.31 13.19 -17.80
N LYS A 33 -10.10 14.16 -18.28
CA LYS A 33 -10.03 15.56 -17.83
C LYS A 33 -10.35 15.75 -16.35
N THR A 34 -11.18 14.86 -15.80
CA THR A 34 -11.67 14.99 -14.42
C THR A 34 -10.93 14.10 -13.43
N LEU A 35 -10.37 12.98 -13.89
CA LEU A 35 -9.68 11.98 -13.04
C LEU A 35 -8.16 12.05 -13.14
N GLY A 36 -7.63 12.44 -14.31
CA GLY A 36 -6.18 12.51 -14.54
C GLY A 36 -5.43 13.41 -13.55
N PRO A 37 -5.86 14.68 -13.38
CA PRO A 37 -5.28 15.58 -12.40
C PRO A 37 -5.17 14.98 -10.99
N LYS A 38 -6.25 14.33 -10.52
CA LYS A 38 -6.31 13.72 -9.19
C LYS A 38 -5.34 12.55 -9.04
N ILE A 39 -5.21 11.70 -10.06
CA ILE A 39 -4.28 10.56 -10.06
C ILE A 39 -2.82 11.03 -10.04
N ILE A 40 -2.49 12.10 -10.76
CA ILE A 40 -1.14 12.70 -10.77
C ILE A 40 -0.76 13.23 -9.38
N ILE A 41 -1.70 13.91 -8.72
CA ILE A 41 -1.53 14.41 -7.35
C ILE A 41 -1.25 13.25 -6.40
N VAL A 42 -2.11 12.20 -6.39
CA VAL A 42 -1.90 11.02 -5.53
C VAL A 42 -0.54 10.38 -5.78
N ARG A 43 -0.12 10.22 -7.04
CA ARG A 43 1.19 9.65 -7.38
C ARG A 43 2.34 10.46 -6.79
N ARG A 44 2.24 11.79 -6.75
CA ARG A 44 3.26 12.66 -6.18
C ARG A 44 3.31 12.54 -4.65
N MET A 45 2.14 12.52 -4.02
CA MET A 45 1.98 12.38 -2.55
C MET A 45 2.48 11.02 -2.02
N MET A 46 2.59 9.99 -2.87
CA MET A 46 3.15 8.68 -2.47
C MET A 46 4.60 8.78 -1.99
N LEU A 47 5.40 9.73 -2.50
CA LEU A 47 6.78 9.92 -2.02
C LEU A 47 6.79 10.49 -0.60
N ASP A 48 5.92 11.46 -0.32
CA ASP A 48 5.77 12.03 1.02
C ASP A 48 5.27 10.96 2.01
N MET A 49 4.35 10.09 1.56
CA MET A 49 3.85 8.96 2.34
C MET A 49 4.96 7.96 2.69
N PHE A 50 5.95 7.75 1.81
CA PHE A 50 7.07 6.85 2.08
C PHE A 50 7.96 7.39 3.21
N PHE A 51 8.33 8.67 3.17
CA PHE A 51 9.10 9.30 4.24
C PHE A 51 8.36 9.28 5.58
N PHE A 52 7.04 9.53 5.54
CA PHE A 52 6.21 9.44 6.73
C PHE A 52 6.15 8.02 7.30
N MET A 53 5.93 7.01 6.45
CA MET A 53 5.88 5.61 6.88
C MET A 53 7.19 5.16 7.52
N PHE A 54 8.33 5.67 7.04
CA PHE A 54 9.63 5.42 7.66
C PHE A 54 9.70 5.99 9.09
N LEU A 55 9.30 7.26 9.29
CA LEU A 55 9.27 7.88 10.62
C LEU A 55 8.29 7.15 11.56
N LEU A 56 7.10 6.81 11.07
CA LEU A 56 6.10 6.05 11.82
C LEU A 56 6.64 4.68 12.21
N SER A 57 7.32 3.98 11.30
CA SER A 57 7.89 2.66 11.56
C SER A 57 8.92 2.69 12.70
N ILE A 58 9.77 3.73 12.76
CA ILE A 58 10.74 3.88 13.85
C ILE A 58 10.01 4.04 15.19
N TRP A 59 8.98 4.88 15.23
CA TRP A 59 8.19 5.10 16.44
C TRP A 59 7.44 3.84 16.90
N VAL A 60 6.81 3.13 15.97
CA VAL A 60 6.08 1.87 16.20
C VAL A 60 7.02 0.81 16.77
N VAL A 61 8.19 0.61 16.16
CA VAL A 61 9.17 -0.38 16.62
C VAL A 61 9.72 -0.01 18.00
N ALA A 62 10.01 1.26 18.26
CA ALA A 62 10.49 1.71 19.57
C ALA A 62 9.50 1.39 20.69
N TYR A 63 8.22 1.76 20.50
CA TYR A 63 7.16 1.44 21.46
C TYR A 63 6.95 -0.08 21.58
N GLY A 64 6.91 -0.81 20.46
CA GLY A 64 6.67 -2.24 20.45
C GLY A 64 7.74 -3.05 21.17
N VAL A 65 9.03 -2.72 20.96
CA VAL A 65 10.13 -3.36 21.67
C VAL A 65 10.08 -3.04 23.17
N ALA A 66 9.83 -1.78 23.53
CA ALA A 66 9.71 -1.38 24.93
C ALA A 66 8.54 -2.09 25.64
N LYS A 67 7.36 -2.10 25.02
CA LYS A 67 6.17 -2.80 25.52
C LYS A 67 6.45 -4.29 25.70
N GLN A 68 6.97 -4.96 24.68
CA GLN A 68 7.24 -6.40 24.71
C GLN A 68 8.25 -6.74 25.82
N GLY A 69 9.31 -5.95 25.96
CA GLY A 69 10.36 -6.17 26.97
C GLY A 69 9.91 -5.92 28.41
N ILE A 70 8.97 -5.00 28.63
CA ILE A 70 8.42 -4.71 29.97
C ILE A 70 7.40 -5.78 30.40
N LEU A 71 6.51 -6.17 29.49
CA LEU A 71 5.35 -6.99 29.84
C LEU A 71 5.62 -8.51 29.75
N ILE A 72 6.43 -8.96 28.79
CA ILE A 72 6.57 -10.40 28.48
C ILE A 72 8.00 -10.87 28.79
N HIS A 73 8.11 -11.91 29.60
CA HIS A 73 9.40 -12.50 29.94
C HIS A 73 9.85 -13.52 28.90
N ASN A 74 11.02 -13.30 28.29
CA ASN A 74 11.77 -14.21 27.43
C ASN A 74 10.90 -15.14 26.56
N GLU A 75 10.35 -14.60 25.46
CA GLU A 75 9.63 -15.36 24.43
C GLU A 75 10.64 -15.83 23.37
N ASP A 76 10.72 -17.13 23.14
CA ASP A 76 11.69 -17.71 22.18
C ASP A 76 11.11 -17.80 20.75
N ARG A 77 9.79 -17.68 20.61
CA ARG A 77 9.08 -17.83 19.33
C ARG A 77 9.14 -16.54 18.51
N LEU A 78 9.99 -16.50 17.49
CA LEU A 78 10.18 -15.33 16.61
C LEU A 78 8.87 -14.82 16.00
N ASP A 79 7.98 -15.70 15.56
CA ASP A 79 6.69 -15.31 14.97
C ASP A 79 5.84 -14.46 15.94
N TRP A 80 5.84 -14.83 17.22
CA TRP A 80 5.09 -14.11 18.26
C TRP A 80 5.79 -12.81 18.66
N ILE A 81 7.13 -12.78 18.67
CA ILE A 81 7.89 -11.55 18.92
C ILE A 81 7.60 -10.53 17.82
N ILE A 82 7.68 -10.93 16.54
CA ILE A 82 7.40 -10.03 15.41
C ILE A 82 5.96 -9.51 15.47
N ARG A 83 5.01 -10.40 15.81
CA ARG A 83 3.60 -10.02 15.97
C ARG A 83 3.39 -9.03 17.11
N GLY A 84 4.01 -9.25 18.27
CA GLY A 84 3.88 -8.37 19.44
C GLY A 84 4.60 -7.03 19.29
N VAL A 85 5.75 -7.01 18.61
CA VAL A 85 6.59 -5.81 18.46
C VAL A 85 6.14 -4.91 17.31
N ILE A 86 5.68 -5.48 16.18
CA ILE A 86 5.35 -4.69 14.99
C ILE A 86 3.85 -4.66 14.75
N TYR A 87 3.21 -5.83 14.66
CA TYR A 87 1.84 -5.95 14.20
C TYR A 87 0.82 -5.38 15.20
N GLU A 88 0.95 -5.73 16.48
CA GLU A 88 0.06 -5.22 17.53
C GLU A 88 0.15 -3.69 17.70
N PRO A 89 1.34 -3.09 17.93
CA PRO A 89 1.50 -1.63 17.97
C PRO A 89 0.95 -0.90 16.74
N TYR A 90 1.17 -1.44 15.54
CA TYR A 90 0.62 -0.87 14.32
C TYR A 90 -0.91 -0.83 14.34
N LEU A 91 -1.58 -1.90 14.78
CA LEU A 91 -3.05 -1.94 14.88
C LEU A 91 -3.61 -1.00 15.95
N ILE A 92 -2.86 -0.77 17.03
CA ILE A 92 -3.24 0.16 18.11
C ILE A 92 -3.44 1.58 17.58
N ILE A 93 -2.59 2.03 16.63
CA ILE A 93 -2.74 3.35 15.99
C ILE A 93 -4.10 3.50 15.30
N PHE A 94 -4.59 2.42 14.66
CA PHE A 94 -5.88 2.40 13.97
C PHE A 94 -7.08 2.14 14.89
N GLY A 95 -6.87 2.07 16.21
CA GLY A 95 -7.94 1.95 17.20
C GLY A 95 -8.24 0.53 17.68
N ASN A 96 -7.41 -0.46 17.35
CA ASN A 96 -7.56 -1.80 17.92
C ASN A 96 -6.84 -1.88 19.28
N MET A 97 -7.60 -1.71 20.37
CA MET A 97 -7.07 -1.76 21.74
C MET A 97 -6.89 -3.22 22.20
N PRO A 98 -5.69 -3.62 22.66
CA PRO A 98 -5.45 -4.97 23.16
C PRO A 98 -6.09 -5.18 24.55
N SER A 99 -6.76 -6.32 24.73
CA SER A 99 -7.43 -6.71 25.98
C SER A 99 -6.49 -7.00 27.15
N ASN A 100 -5.19 -7.09 26.86
CA ASN A 100 -4.11 -7.42 27.80
C ASN A 100 -3.56 -6.18 28.53
N ILE A 101 -4.09 -4.98 28.27
CA ILE A 101 -3.74 -3.74 28.97
C ILE A 101 -4.79 -3.39 30.05
N ASP A 102 -6.04 -3.81 29.86
CA ASP A 102 -7.14 -3.54 30.79
C ASP A 102 -7.40 -4.74 31.70
N ASN A 103 -7.19 -4.61 33.02
CA ASN A 103 -7.44 -5.73 33.94
C ASN A 103 -8.89 -6.21 33.99
N ALA A 104 -9.85 -5.35 33.66
CA ALA A 104 -11.25 -5.73 33.55
C ALA A 104 -11.51 -6.71 32.39
N LEU A 105 -10.63 -6.72 31.37
CA LEU A 105 -10.73 -7.55 30.17
C LEU A 105 -9.64 -8.63 30.09
N PHE A 106 -8.76 -8.69 31.09
CA PHE A 106 -7.66 -9.65 31.14
C PHE A 106 -8.18 -11.05 31.50
N ASP A 107 -8.21 -11.96 30.50
CA ASP A 107 -8.50 -13.37 30.71
C ASP A 107 -7.23 -14.22 30.63
N ILE A 108 -6.85 -14.83 31.76
CA ILE A 108 -5.70 -15.73 31.87
C ILE A 108 -5.86 -16.95 30.95
N LYS A 109 -7.08 -17.37 30.62
CA LYS A 109 -7.31 -18.52 29.72
C LYS A 109 -6.94 -18.23 28.26
N ALA A 110 -6.89 -16.95 27.89
CA ALA A 110 -6.54 -16.50 26.54
C ALA A 110 -5.02 -16.51 26.29
N CYS A 111 -4.20 -16.65 27.32
CA CYS A 111 -2.74 -16.66 27.22
C CYS A 111 -2.11 -17.94 27.80
N SER A 112 -0.87 -18.23 27.42
CA SER A 112 -0.09 -19.37 27.93
C SER A 112 1.05 -18.86 28.81
N VAL A 113 1.14 -19.33 30.07
CA VAL A 113 2.17 -18.87 31.03
C VAL A 113 3.58 -19.25 30.55
N ASN A 114 3.75 -20.49 30.07
CA ASN A 114 5.04 -21.00 29.61
C ASN A 114 5.23 -20.94 28.09
N GLY A 115 4.25 -20.42 27.33
CA GLY A 115 4.31 -20.40 25.86
C GLY A 115 4.22 -21.80 25.21
N THR A 116 3.77 -22.80 25.95
CA THR A 116 3.66 -24.21 25.50
C THR A 116 2.55 -24.42 24.47
N GLU A 117 1.53 -23.55 24.45
CA GLU A 117 0.46 -23.61 23.45
C GLU A 117 0.81 -22.77 22.21
N PRO A 118 0.91 -23.38 21.01
CA PRO A 118 1.34 -22.67 19.81
C PRO A 118 0.34 -21.62 19.31
N GLN A 119 -0.94 -21.76 19.66
CA GLN A 119 -2.03 -20.88 19.19
C GLN A 119 -2.28 -19.67 20.10
N LYS A 120 -1.64 -19.62 21.28
CA LYS A 120 -1.86 -18.55 22.28
C LYS A 120 -0.61 -17.68 22.49
N PRO A 121 -0.80 -16.37 22.73
CA PRO A 121 0.29 -15.49 23.15
C PRO A 121 0.76 -15.90 24.55
N LYS A 122 2.00 -15.53 24.87
CA LYS A 122 2.53 -15.69 26.22
C LYS A 122 1.90 -14.66 27.16
N CYS A 123 1.58 -15.07 28.38
CA CYS A 123 1.02 -14.17 29.38
C CYS A 123 2.06 -13.11 29.79
N PRO A 124 1.61 -11.91 30.21
CA PRO A 124 2.50 -10.98 30.88
C PRO A 124 3.02 -11.59 32.18
N ILE A 125 4.10 -11.02 32.72
CA ILE A 125 4.65 -11.42 34.02
C ILE A 125 3.55 -11.22 35.07
N ILE A 126 3.20 -12.27 35.80
CA ILE A 126 2.17 -12.26 36.83
C ILE A 126 2.77 -12.40 38.23
N ASN A 127 2.18 -11.71 39.20
CA ASN A 127 2.46 -11.85 40.64
C ASN A 127 1.67 -13.04 41.24
N GLU A 128 1.91 -13.34 42.53
CA GLU A 128 1.23 -14.43 43.26
C GLU A 128 -0.31 -14.34 43.19
N ASP A 129 -0.85 -13.12 43.12
CA ASP A 129 -2.29 -12.84 43.01
C ASP A 129 -2.87 -12.99 41.59
N LYS A 130 -2.11 -13.55 40.64
CA LYS A 130 -2.48 -13.72 39.21
C LYS A 130 -2.79 -12.40 38.47
N MET A 131 -2.29 -11.29 38.99
CA MET A 131 -2.34 -9.97 38.37
C MET A 131 -1.01 -9.66 37.67
N PRO A 132 -0.99 -8.82 36.62
CA PRO A 132 0.25 -8.39 36.00
C PRO A 132 1.17 -7.71 37.02
N ALA A 133 2.46 -8.05 36.98
CA ALA A 133 3.47 -7.51 37.88
C ALA A 133 3.74 -6.01 37.64
N PHE A 134 3.52 -5.56 36.40
CA PHE A 134 3.69 -4.18 36.01
C PHE A 134 2.38 -3.40 36.24
N PRO A 135 2.43 -2.20 36.84
CA PRO A 135 1.22 -1.44 37.14
C PRO A 135 0.43 -1.04 35.87
N GLU A 136 -0.89 -1.25 35.89
CA GLU A 136 -1.78 -0.91 34.77
C GLU A 136 -1.75 0.57 34.42
N TRP A 137 -1.83 1.44 35.43
CA TRP A 137 -1.86 2.89 35.24
C TRP A 137 -0.63 3.37 34.45
N LEU A 138 0.52 2.73 34.66
CA LEU A 138 1.74 3.04 33.94
C LEU A 138 1.69 2.53 32.49
N THR A 139 1.11 1.34 32.27
CA THR A 139 0.87 0.81 30.91
C THR A 139 -0.10 1.70 30.12
N ILE A 140 -1.16 2.17 30.77
CA ILE A 140 -2.15 3.09 30.20
C ILE A 140 -1.49 4.43 29.87
N ILE A 141 -0.67 4.99 30.78
CA ILE A 141 0.09 6.23 30.50
C ILE A 141 1.02 6.04 29.30
N LEU A 142 1.77 4.94 29.26
CA LEU A 142 2.68 4.63 28.15
C LEU A 142 1.92 4.55 26.81
N LEU A 143 0.75 3.91 26.81
CA LEU A 143 -0.14 3.82 25.65
C LEU A 143 -0.71 5.20 25.26
N CYS A 144 -1.17 6.01 26.21
CA CYS A 144 -1.69 7.34 25.96
C CYS A 144 -0.63 8.25 25.34
N VAL A 145 0.60 8.23 25.86
CA VAL A 145 1.73 8.97 25.27
C VAL A 145 2.02 8.47 23.86
N TYR A 146 2.07 7.15 23.65
CA TYR A 146 2.27 6.55 22.33
C TYR A 146 1.22 7.02 21.30
N LEU A 147 -0.06 6.94 21.67
CA LEU A 147 -1.18 7.37 20.83
C LEU A 147 -1.19 8.88 20.60
N LEU A 148 -0.81 9.69 21.59
CA LEU A 148 -0.69 11.13 21.44
C LEU A 148 0.34 11.47 20.36
N PHE A 149 1.54 10.91 20.44
CA PHE A 149 2.58 11.14 19.43
C PHE A 149 2.18 10.60 18.05
N ALA A 150 1.62 9.39 17.97
CA ALA A 150 1.22 8.80 16.70
C ALA A 150 0.04 9.54 16.05
N ASN A 151 -1.04 9.79 16.79
CA ASN A 151 -2.28 10.31 16.21
C ASN A 151 -2.34 11.83 16.19
N ILE A 152 -1.85 12.51 17.22
CA ILE A 152 -1.94 13.98 17.28
C ILE A 152 -0.75 14.66 16.61
N LEU A 153 0.45 14.09 16.65
CA LEU A 153 1.62 14.71 16.01
C LEU A 153 1.84 14.15 14.60
N LEU A 154 2.03 12.85 14.45
CA LEU A 154 2.41 12.26 13.17
C LEU A 154 1.27 12.32 12.14
N LEU A 155 0.07 11.80 12.44
CA LEU A 155 -1.04 11.82 11.47
C LEU A 155 -1.47 13.24 11.08
N ASN A 156 -1.53 14.18 12.01
CA ASN A 156 -1.87 15.57 11.70
C ASN A 156 -0.80 16.25 10.82
N LEU A 157 0.48 15.94 11.06
CA LEU A 157 1.56 16.41 10.18
C LEU A 157 1.43 15.80 8.78
N LEU A 158 1.10 14.51 8.66
CA LEU A 158 0.87 13.87 7.37
C LEU A 158 -0.26 14.55 6.60
N ILE A 159 -1.39 14.82 7.28
CA ILE A 159 -2.52 15.54 6.68
C ILE A 159 -2.08 16.94 6.23
N ALA A 160 -1.26 17.64 7.01
CA ALA A 160 -0.76 18.96 6.66
C ALA A 160 0.15 18.92 5.41
N ILE A 161 1.09 17.98 5.34
CA ILE A 161 1.97 17.78 4.18
C ILE A 161 1.14 17.39 2.94
N PHE A 162 0.15 16.52 3.12
CA PHE A 162 -0.77 16.14 2.06
C PHE A 162 -1.59 17.33 1.56
N ASN A 163 -2.06 18.21 2.43
CA ASN A 163 -2.79 19.40 2.01
C ASN A 163 -1.86 20.38 1.27
N TYR A 164 -0.64 20.60 1.77
CA TYR A 164 0.35 21.46 1.13
C TYR A 164 0.71 20.97 -0.28
N THR A 165 1.06 19.69 -0.41
CA THR A 165 1.42 19.08 -1.70
C THR A 165 0.22 18.98 -2.64
N PHE A 166 -0.99 18.76 -2.11
CA PHE A 166 -2.22 18.80 -2.89
C PHE A 166 -2.43 20.18 -3.52
N GLN A 167 -2.26 21.26 -2.75
CA GLN A 167 -2.39 22.63 -3.25
C GLN A 167 -1.30 22.97 -4.28
N GLU A 168 -0.03 22.72 -3.96
CA GLU A 168 1.12 23.01 -4.84
C GLU A 168 1.01 22.28 -6.19
N VAL A 169 0.60 21.01 -6.17
CA VAL A 169 0.44 20.22 -7.39
C VAL A 169 -0.81 20.67 -8.14
N GLN A 170 -1.94 20.91 -7.47
CA GLN A 170 -3.20 21.36 -8.09
C GLN A 170 -2.99 22.65 -8.90
N ASP A 171 -2.22 23.61 -8.40
CA ASP A 171 -1.93 24.89 -9.08
C ASP A 171 -1.19 24.71 -10.42
N ASN A 172 -0.43 23.62 -10.57
CA ASN A 172 0.33 23.29 -11.78
C ASN A 172 -0.29 22.16 -12.61
N THR A 173 -1.41 21.57 -12.17
CA THR A 173 -1.91 20.33 -12.77
C THR A 173 -2.55 20.57 -14.14
N ASP A 174 -3.13 21.75 -14.40
CA ASP A 174 -3.80 22.05 -15.67
C ASP A 174 -2.85 22.06 -16.87
N THR A 175 -1.65 22.62 -16.72
CA THR A 175 -0.61 22.62 -17.77
C THR A 175 -0.02 21.22 -17.98
N ILE A 176 0.26 20.51 -16.88
CA ILE A 176 0.78 19.13 -16.92
C ILE A 176 -0.23 18.19 -17.60
N TRP A 177 -1.52 18.31 -17.24
CA TRP A 177 -2.58 17.49 -17.83
C TRP A 177 -2.75 17.77 -19.33
N LYS A 178 -2.71 19.04 -19.75
CA LYS A 178 -2.76 19.41 -21.18
C LYS A 178 -1.59 18.80 -21.97
N PHE A 179 -0.38 18.79 -21.40
CA PHE A 179 0.80 18.18 -22.02
C PHE A 179 0.68 16.65 -22.12
N GLN A 180 0.29 15.97 -21.04
CA GLN A 180 0.09 14.52 -21.04
C GLN A 180 -1.02 14.08 -22.01
N ARG A 181 -2.09 14.88 -22.12
CA ARG A 181 -3.16 14.63 -23.11
C ARG A 181 -2.62 14.69 -24.54
N TYR A 182 -1.76 15.65 -24.85
CA TYR A 182 -1.20 15.78 -26.19
C TYR A 182 -0.32 14.58 -26.58
N GLU A 183 0.59 14.16 -25.70
CA GLU A 183 1.46 13.00 -25.97
C GLU A 183 0.64 11.74 -26.25
N LEU A 184 -0.45 11.57 -25.50
CA LEU A 184 -1.28 10.41 -25.61
C LEU A 184 -2.15 10.44 -26.87
N ILE A 185 -2.70 11.59 -27.27
CA ILE A 185 -3.38 11.75 -28.57
C ILE A 185 -2.43 11.39 -29.72
N LYS A 186 -1.18 11.86 -29.66
CA LYS A 186 -0.14 11.53 -30.65
C LYS A 186 0.14 10.02 -30.68
N GLU A 187 0.21 9.37 -29.52
CA GLU A 187 0.41 7.93 -29.45
C GLU A 187 -0.78 7.15 -30.03
N TYR A 188 -2.02 7.48 -29.66
CA TYR A 188 -3.22 6.81 -30.18
C TYR A 188 -3.40 7.01 -31.69
N HIS A 189 -3.05 8.19 -32.22
CA HIS A 189 -3.10 8.45 -33.67
C HIS A 189 -2.11 7.57 -34.46
N SER A 190 -0.99 7.17 -33.85
CA SER A 190 0.00 6.31 -34.49
C SER A 190 -0.37 4.81 -34.47
N ARG A 191 -1.36 4.42 -33.67
CA ARG A 191 -1.77 3.02 -33.51
C ARG A 191 -2.79 2.63 -34.60
N PRO A 192 -2.79 1.36 -35.06
CA PRO A 192 -3.81 0.88 -35.98
C PRO A 192 -5.20 0.98 -35.35
N ALA A 193 -6.21 1.34 -36.15
CA ALA A 193 -7.58 1.62 -35.69
C ALA A 193 -8.33 0.41 -35.09
N ALA A 194 -7.78 -0.81 -35.17
CA ALA A 194 -8.44 -2.00 -34.66
C ALA A 194 -8.41 -2.04 -33.13
N PRO A 195 -9.52 -2.40 -32.46
CA PRO A 195 -9.55 -2.52 -31.01
C PRO A 195 -8.60 -3.65 -30.53
N PRO A 196 -8.10 -3.61 -29.28
CA PRO A 196 -7.16 -4.59 -28.73
C PRO A 196 -7.47 -6.08 -29.03
N PRO A 197 -8.73 -6.57 -28.94
CA PRO A 197 -9.03 -7.97 -29.30
C PRO A 197 -8.78 -8.32 -30.78
N LEU A 198 -8.82 -7.35 -31.69
CA LEU A 198 -8.65 -7.56 -33.15
C LEU A 198 -7.29 -7.06 -33.66
N ILE A 199 -6.41 -6.59 -32.78
CA ILE A 199 -5.14 -5.96 -33.16
C ILE A 199 -4.17 -6.96 -33.81
N LEU A 200 -4.26 -8.24 -33.44
CA LEU A 200 -3.46 -9.33 -34.04
C LEU A 200 -3.72 -9.41 -35.56
N LEU A 201 -4.98 -9.35 -35.99
CA LEU A 201 -5.33 -9.38 -37.41
C LEU A 201 -4.80 -8.15 -38.16
N SER A 202 -4.86 -6.97 -37.53
CA SER A 202 -4.30 -5.73 -38.08
C SER A 202 -2.79 -5.82 -38.29
N HIS A 203 -2.05 -6.33 -37.30
CA HIS A 203 -0.60 -6.51 -37.41
C HIS A 203 -0.23 -7.55 -38.47
N ILE A 204 -0.99 -8.65 -38.58
CA ILE A 204 -0.80 -9.66 -39.63
C ILE A 204 -1.02 -9.03 -41.02
N PHE A 205 -2.09 -8.26 -41.21
CA PHE A 205 -2.36 -7.57 -42.48
C PHE A 205 -1.27 -6.55 -42.83
N LEU A 206 -0.80 -5.76 -41.86
CA LEU A 206 0.30 -4.81 -42.05
C LEU A 206 1.62 -5.51 -42.38
N PHE A 207 1.89 -6.65 -41.75
CA PHE A 207 3.08 -7.47 -42.01
C PHE A 207 3.07 -8.06 -43.41
N ILE A 208 1.94 -8.65 -43.84
CA ILE A 208 1.74 -9.18 -45.19
C ILE A 208 1.87 -8.04 -46.21
N ARG A 209 1.22 -6.90 -45.97
CA ARG A 209 1.31 -5.71 -46.83
C ARG A 209 2.76 -5.21 -46.95
N ARG A 210 3.54 -5.25 -45.88
CA ARG A 210 4.95 -4.83 -45.91
C ARG A 210 5.82 -5.80 -46.71
N ILE A 211 5.59 -7.10 -46.59
CA ILE A 211 6.31 -8.13 -47.36
C ILE A 211 5.94 -8.08 -48.85
N VAL A 212 4.66 -7.90 -49.18
CA VAL A 212 4.15 -8.01 -50.55
C VAL A 212 4.27 -6.69 -51.33
N LEU A 213 4.04 -5.54 -50.69
CA LEU A 213 3.95 -4.25 -51.39
C LEU A 213 5.16 -3.31 -51.18
N GLN A 214 6.16 -3.69 -50.37
CA GLN A 214 7.37 -2.89 -50.04
C GLN A 214 7.11 -1.40 -49.74
N ARG A 215 5.90 -1.02 -49.31
CA ARG A 215 5.57 0.40 -49.06
C ARG A 215 6.06 0.84 -47.69
N PRO A 216 6.72 2.01 -47.58
CA PRO A 216 7.07 2.58 -46.28
C PRO A 216 5.81 3.00 -45.50
N PRO A 217 5.87 3.02 -44.16
CA PRO A 217 4.72 3.39 -43.33
C PRO A 217 4.34 4.86 -43.55
N ASN A 218 3.18 5.11 -44.16
CA ASN A 218 2.70 6.44 -44.53
C ASN A 218 2.11 7.26 -43.36
N SER A 219 2.25 6.79 -42.11
CA SER A 219 1.48 7.32 -40.97
C SER A 219 1.95 8.70 -40.47
N TYR A 220 3.20 9.10 -40.72
CA TYR A 220 3.75 10.35 -40.22
C TYR A 220 3.36 11.59 -41.05
N ARG A 221 3.06 11.44 -42.35
CA ARG A 221 2.71 12.57 -43.24
C ARG A 221 1.30 13.11 -42.99
N ALA A 222 0.32 12.24 -42.74
CA ALA A 222 -1.07 12.64 -42.54
C ALA A 222 -1.31 13.46 -41.26
N PHE A 223 -0.56 13.21 -40.18
CA PHE A 223 -0.71 13.95 -38.92
C PHE A 223 -0.13 15.38 -39.03
N SER A 224 0.98 15.55 -39.75
CA SER A 224 1.58 16.87 -40.01
C SER A 224 0.67 17.77 -40.84
N GLU A 225 -0.11 17.21 -41.77
CA GLU A 225 -1.11 17.98 -42.54
C GLU A 225 -2.32 18.37 -41.69
N SER A 226 -2.73 17.53 -40.73
CA SER A 226 -3.87 17.83 -39.84
C SER A 226 -3.59 18.87 -38.75
N LEU A 227 -2.32 19.18 -38.48
CA LEU A 227 -1.88 20.18 -37.50
C LEU A 227 -1.55 21.55 -38.10
N ASN A 228 -1.47 21.65 -39.43
CA ASN A 228 -1.27 22.90 -40.17
C ASN A 228 -2.62 23.57 -40.50
N ILE A 229 -3.45 23.78 -39.48
CA ILE A 229 -4.64 24.64 -39.53
C ILE A 229 -4.48 25.73 -38.46
#